data_AF-A0A957SM13-F1
#
_entry.id   AF-A0A957SM13-F1
#
_cell.length_a   1.000
_cell.length_b   1.000
_cell.length_c   1.000
_cell.angle_alpha   90.00
_cell.angle_beta   90.00
_cell.angle_gamma   90.00
#
_symmetry.space_group_name_H-M   'P 1'
#
loop_
_entity.id
_entity.type
_entity.pdbx_description
1 polymer ?
#
loop_
_entity_poly.entity_id
_entity_poly.type
_entity_poly.pdbx_seq_one_letter_code
_entity_poly.pdbx_strand_id
1 'polypeptide(L)'
;MDNNATLRAKIATLSAENRKLRRVAKYSRQDALLERVRVDAQQLLVWRFSGLSISRRNAVEMGMSRRRWQWARALLQHARIHDDDDLTCTDFDGALAALDASANYLQRAGLESLKLRLPQFILLDNVGRAKDQGADQAADQERVQKRSTSRVNQAVGGAVSSGGGMDRRDVVMARHGLLNRGA
;
A
#
# COMPACT_ATOMS: atom_id res chain seq x y z
N MET A 1 21.07 -41.08 -17.45
CA MET A 1 19.75 -40.77 -16.86
C MET A 1 19.97 -39.64 -15.86
N ASP A 2 19.76 -38.41 -16.30
CA ASP A 2 20.22 -37.22 -15.57
C ASP A 2 19.24 -36.85 -14.46
N ASN A 3 19.22 -37.66 -13.39
CA ASN A 3 18.43 -37.43 -12.18
C ASN A 3 18.61 -36.00 -11.65
N ASN A 4 19.79 -35.43 -11.82
CA ASN A 4 20.11 -34.08 -11.38
C ASN A 4 19.33 -33.00 -12.18
N ALA A 5 19.14 -33.19 -13.48
CA ALA A 5 18.35 -32.27 -14.32
C ALA A 5 16.87 -32.34 -13.95
N THR A 6 16.34 -33.54 -13.74
CA THR A 6 14.95 -33.77 -13.33
C THR A 6 14.65 -33.18 -11.96
N LEU A 7 15.57 -33.30 -11.01
CA LEU A 7 15.45 -32.70 -9.68
C LEU A 7 15.48 -31.17 -9.73
N ARG A 8 16.37 -30.58 -10.54
CA ARG A 8 16.43 -29.12 -10.74
C ARG A 8 15.16 -28.56 -11.35
N ALA A 9 14.59 -29.26 -12.34
CA ALA A 9 13.31 -28.88 -12.93
C ALA A 9 12.17 -28.92 -11.89
N LYS A 10 12.10 -29.98 -11.07
CA LYS A 10 11.11 -30.09 -9.98
C LYS A 10 11.26 -28.97 -8.94
N ILE A 11 12.49 -28.67 -8.51
CA ILE A 11 12.76 -27.56 -7.56
C ILE A 11 12.32 -26.22 -8.16
N ALA A 12 12.63 -25.97 -9.43
CA ALA A 12 12.22 -24.74 -10.11
C ALA A 12 10.69 -24.61 -10.16
N THR A 13 9.98 -25.67 -10.55
CA THR A 13 8.51 -25.70 -10.57
C THR A 13 7.91 -25.49 -9.18
N LEU A 14 8.38 -26.23 -8.17
CA LEU A 14 7.92 -26.09 -6.79
C LEU A 14 8.21 -24.69 -6.22
N SER A 15 9.31 -24.05 -6.63
CA SER A 15 9.62 -22.68 -6.22
C SER A 15 8.71 -21.65 -6.90
N ALA A 16 8.35 -21.86 -8.17
CA ALA A 16 7.44 -20.99 -8.92
C ALA A 16 6.02 -21.10 -8.35
N GLU A 17 5.61 -22.31 -8.01
CA GLU A 17 4.34 -22.61 -7.37
C GLU A 17 4.29 -22.04 -5.95
N ASN A 18 5.34 -22.19 -5.15
CA ASN A 18 5.46 -21.51 -3.85
C ASN A 18 5.38 -19.99 -3.98
N ARG A 19 5.99 -19.39 -5.00
CA ARG A 19 5.87 -17.93 -5.25
C ARG A 19 4.45 -17.54 -5.68
N LYS A 20 3.73 -18.40 -6.39
CA LYS A 20 2.33 -18.19 -6.79
C LYS A 20 1.41 -18.33 -5.58
N LEU A 21 1.56 -19.39 -4.80
CA LEU A 21 0.84 -19.62 -3.56
C LEU A 21 1.11 -18.51 -2.55
N ARG A 22 2.35 -18.05 -2.37
CA ARG A 22 2.64 -16.88 -1.52
C ARG A 22 2.06 -15.56 -2.03
N ARG A 23 1.84 -15.42 -3.34
CA ARG A 23 1.13 -14.25 -3.91
C ARG A 23 -0.38 -14.32 -3.67
N VAL A 24 -0.95 -15.54 -3.70
CA VAL A 24 -2.38 -15.79 -3.44
C VAL A 24 -2.68 -15.83 -1.94
N ALA A 25 -1.76 -16.34 -1.12
CA ALA A 25 -1.86 -16.53 0.32
C ALA A 25 -1.30 -15.35 1.13
N LYS A 26 -0.62 -14.37 0.50
CA LYS A 26 -0.42 -13.06 1.12
C LYS A 26 -1.78 -12.38 1.14
N TYR A 27 -2.50 -12.61 2.23
CA TYR A 27 -3.53 -11.77 2.82
C TYR A 27 -3.94 -10.64 1.88
N SER A 28 -5.06 -10.83 1.19
CA SER A 28 -5.68 -9.73 0.47
C SER A 28 -5.79 -8.52 1.42
N ARG A 29 -5.80 -7.29 0.90
CA ARG A 29 -6.03 -6.11 1.75
C ARG A 29 -7.28 -6.26 2.64
N GLN A 30 -8.24 -7.07 2.20
CA GLN A 30 -9.43 -7.44 2.94
C GLN A 30 -9.10 -8.37 4.11
N ASP A 31 -8.26 -9.38 3.95
CA ASP A 31 -7.84 -10.26 5.06
C ASP A 31 -7.06 -9.51 6.13
N ALA A 32 -6.16 -8.61 5.72
CA ALA A 32 -5.43 -7.76 6.66
C ALA A 32 -6.36 -6.81 7.44
N LEU A 33 -7.42 -6.32 6.80
CA LEU A 33 -8.45 -5.55 7.46
C LEU A 33 -9.26 -6.44 8.41
N LEU A 34 -9.71 -7.61 7.95
CA LEU A 34 -10.49 -8.54 8.76
C LEU A 34 -9.76 -8.95 10.03
N GLU A 35 -8.48 -9.27 9.93
CA GLU A 35 -7.67 -9.65 11.09
C GLU A 35 -7.55 -8.50 12.10
N ARG A 36 -7.33 -7.27 11.62
CA ARG A 36 -7.33 -6.09 12.48
C ARG A 36 -8.68 -5.89 13.18
N VAL A 37 -9.77 -6.06 12.43
CA VAL A 37 -11.13 -5.91 12.96
C VAL A 37 -11.45 -7.00 13.98
N ARG A 38 -10.96 -8.22 13.78
CA ARG A 38 -11.06 -9.33 14.73
C ARG A 38 -10.36 -8.99 16.05
N VAL A 39 -9.11 -8.51 15.98
CA VAL A 39 -8.36 -8.07 17.17
C VAL A 39 -9.08 -6.93 17.90
N ASP A 40 -9.60 -5.95 17.16
CA ASP A 40 -10.37 -4.84 17.75
C ASP A 40 -11.66 -5.34 18.43
N ALA A 41 -12.36 -6.32 17.83
CA ALA A 41 -13.55 -6.94 18.42
C ALA A 41 -13.22 -7.74 19.69
N GLN A 42 -12.12 -8.51 19.69
CA GLN A 42 -11.64 -9.21 20.88
C GLN A 42 -11.32 -8.23 22.02
N GLN A 43 -10.71 -7.08 21.70
CA GLN A 43 -10.43 -6.06 22.69
C GLN A 43 -11.72 -5.52 23.34
N LEU A 44 -12.80 -5.32 22.56
CA LEU A 44 -14.10 -4.92 23.11
C LEU A 44 -14.67 -6.01 24.03
N LEU A 45 -14.59 -7.29 23.64
CA LEU A 45 -15.01 -8.39 24.51
C LEU A 45 -14.24 -8.37 25.84
N VAL A 46 -12.90 -8.29 25.79
CA VAL A 46 -12.06 -8.23 27.00
C VAL A 46 -12.48 -7.07 27.90
N TRP A 47 -12.68 -5.88 27.35
CA TRP A 47 -13.14 -4.73 28.13
C TRP A 47 -14.50 -4.97 28.77
N ARG A 48 -15.47 -5.50 28.02
CA ARG A 48 -16.81 -5.71 28.55
C ARG A 48 -16.85 -6.73 29.69
N PHE A 49 -16.14 -7.84 29.54
CA PHE A 49 -16.03 -8.87 30.56
C PHE A 49 -15.15 -8.45 31.75
N SER A 50 -14.33 -7.42 31.59
CA SER A 50 -13.61 -6.75 32.69
C SER A 50 -14.48 -5.72 33.42
N GLY A 51 -15.76 -5.57 33.06
CA GLY A 51 -16.68 -4.60 33.68
C GLY A 51 -16.57 -3.18 33.10
N LEU A 52 -15.83 -2.98 32.01
CA LEU A 52 -15.73 -1.68 31.35
C LEU A 52 -16.86 -1.52 30.31
N SER A 53 -17.37 -0.30 30.17
CA SER A 53 -18.35 -0.01 29.13
C SER A 53 -17.68 0.10 27.76
N ILE A 54 -18.22 -0.61 26.78
CA ILE A 54 -17.73 -0.66 25.39
C ILE A 54 -18.42 0.35 24.47
N SER A 55 -19.07 1.36 25.04
CA SER A 55 -19.67 2.44 24.24
C SER A 55 -18.61 3.10 23.36
N ARG A 56 -19.04 3.64 22.20
CA ARG A 56 -18.13 4.34 21.27
C ARG A 56 -17.28 5.40 21.96
N ARG A 57 -17.87 6.13 22.92
CA ARG A 57 -17.18 7.19 23.66
C ARG A 57 -16.05 6.60 24.50
N ASN A 58 -16.35 5.60 25.31
CA ASN A 58 -15.38 5.00 26.22
C ASN A 58 -14.28 4.27 25.45
N ALA A 59 -14.61 3.59 24.35
CA ALA A 59 -13.62 2.97 23.47
C ALA A 59 -12.60 3.99 22.93
N VAL A 60 -13.04 5.20 22.60
CA VAL A 60 -12.16 6.30 22.17
C VAL A 60 -11.28 6.81 23.31
N GLU A 61 -11.86 6.98 24.50
CA GLU A 61 -11.10 7.36 25.70
C GLU A 61 -10.05 6.31 26.08
N MET A 62 -10.31 5.03 25.82
CA MET A 62 -9.37 3.91 25.99
C MET A 62 -8.38 3.73 24.81
N GLY A 63 -8.39 4.62 23.80
CA GLY A 63 -7.40 4.63 22.71
C GLY A 63 -7.81 3.89 21.43
N MET A 64 -9.05 3.41 21.31
CA MET A 64 -9.59 2.85 20.06
C MET A 64 -10.27 3.95 19.23
N SER A 65 -9.75 4.23 18.04
CA SER A 65 -10.37 5.24 17.17
C SER A 65 -11.83 4.90 16.82
N ARG A 66 -12.67 5.93 16.61
CA ARG A 66 -14.09 5.76 16.26
C ARG A 66 -14.30 4.77 15.12
N ARG A 67 -13.47 4.87 14.08
CA ARG A 67 -13.52 3.99 12.91
C ARG A 67 -13.23 2.53 13.29
N ARG A 68 -12.19 2.28 14.09
CA ARG A 68 -11.86 0.92 14.58
C ARG A 68 -13.03 0.32 15.37
N TRP A 69 -13.60 1.11 16.28
CA TRP A 69 -14.77 0.70 17.06
C TRP A 69 -15.95 0.31 16.19
N GLN A 70 -16.24 1.06 15.13
CA GLN A 70 -17.36 0.78 14.23
C GLN A 70 -17.17 -0.52 13.44
N TRP A 71 -15.95 -0.79 12.97
CA TRP A 71 -15.64 -2.06 12.33
C TRP A 71 -15.74 -3.24 13.30
N ALA A 72 -15.19 -3.08 14.51
CA ALA A 72 -15.28 -4.10 15.57
C ALA A 72 -16.74 -4.41 15.94
N ARG A 73 -17.56 -3.37 16.18
CA ARG A 73 -19.00 -3.51 16.43
C ARG A 73 -19.72 -4.20 15.28
N ALA A 74 -19.44 -3.83 14.04
CA ALA A 74 -20.06 -4.47 12.88
C ALA A 74 -19.74 -5.98 12.81
N LEU A 75 -18.53 -6.39 13.20
CA LEU A 75 -18.17 -7.80 13.30
C LEU A 75 -18.87 -8.51 14.46
N LEU A 76 -18.97 -7.88 15.63
CA LEU A 76 -19.73 -8.43 16.77
C LEU A 76 -21.22 -8.58 16.45
N GLN A 77 -21.81 -7.63 15.72
CA GLN A 77 -23.18 -7.72 15.22
C GLN A 77 -23.35 -8.83 14.19
N HIS A 78 -22.38 -9.02 13.30
CA HIS A 78 -22.38 -10.14 12.35
C HIS A 78 -22.33 -11.49 13.09
N ALA A 79 -21.55 -11.57 14.17
CA ALA A 79 -21.47 -12.73 15.05
C ALA A 79 -22.68 -12.88 16.00
N ARG A 80 -23.64 -11.94 15.98
CA ARG A 80 -24.83 -11.90 16.86
C ARG A 80 -24.51 -11.79 18.36
N ILE A 81 -23.36 -11.21 18.68
CA ILE A 81 -22.89 -10.99 20.06
C ILE A 81 -23.26 -9.57 20.54
N HIS A 82 -23.67 -8.67 19.65
CA HIS A 82 -23.96 -7.28 19.99
C HIS A 82 -25.29 -6.86 19.36
N ASP A 83 -26.19 -6.23 20.13
CA ASP A 83 -27.56 -5.89 19.70
C ASP A 83 -27.75 -4.45 19.23
N ASP A 84 -26.87 -3.54 19.62
CA ASP A 84 -26.63 -2.16 19.15
C ASP A 84 -26.22 -1.32 20.36
N ASP A 85 -26.69 -1.72 21.55
CA ASP A 85 -26.43 -1.11 22.84
C ASP A 85 -25.29 -1.83 23.59
N ASP A 86 -25.32 -3.15 23.71
CA ASP A 86 -24.32 -3.92 24.47
C ASP A 86 -24.12 -5.35 23.94
N LEU A 87 -23.32 -6.15 24.65
CA LEU A 87 -23.16 -7.58 24.40
C LEU A 87 -24.39 -8.38 24.85
N THR A 88 -24.82 -9.32 24.02
CA THR A 88 -25.94 -10.23 24.29
C THR A 88 -25.51 -11.52 24.99
N CYS A 89 -24.22 -11.85 24.94
CA CYS A 89 -23.66 -13.06 25.53
C CYS A 89 -23.26 -12.85 26.99
N THR A 90 -23.41 -13.89 27.81
CA THR A 90 -22.97 -13.90 29.22
C THR A 90 -21.66 -14.65 29.45
N ASP A 91 -21.20 -15.41 28.47
CA ASP A 91 -19.99 -16.23 28.53
C ASP A 91 -18.91 -15.73 27.57
N PHE A 92 -17.69 -15.57 28.07
CA PHE A 92 -16.57 -15.03 27.32
C PHE A 92 -16.07 -16.01 26.26
N ASP A 93 -15.97 -17.29 26.62
CA ASP A 93 -15.45 -18.32 25.72
C ASP A 93 -16.43 -18.56 24.56
N GLY A 94 -17.73 -18.62 24.85
CA GLY A 94 -18.79 -18.67 23.85
C GLY A 94 -18.77 -17.45 22.91
N ALA A 95 -18.54 -16.24 23.43
CA ALA A 95 -18.42 -15.03 22.62
C ALA A 95 -17.20 -15.09 21.69
N LEU A 96 -16.06 -15.55 22.20
CA LEU A 96 -14.83 -15.66 21.43
C LEU A 96 -14.97 -16.70 20.30
N ALA A 97 -15.58 -17.85 20.59
CA ALA A 97 -15.84 -18.88 19.60
C ALA A 97 -16.79 -18.40 18.49
N ALA A 98 -17.85 -17.66 18.84
CA ALA A 98 -18.78 -17.07 17.87
C ALA A 98 -18.09 -16.00 17.00
N LEU A 99 -17.21 -15.18 17.59
CA LEU A 99 -16.42 -14.19 16.88
C LEU A 99 -15.49 -14.85 15.85
N ASP A 100 -14.75 -15.88 16.26
CA ASP A 100 -13.83 -16.60 15.37
C ASP A 100 -14.57 -17.35 14.26
N ALA A 101 -15.71 -17.98 14.56
CA ALA A 101 -16.57 -18.60 13.54
C ALA A 101 -17.04 -17.58 12.49
N SER A 102 -17.45 -16.39 12.93
CA SER A 102 -17.85 -15.29 12.06
C SER A 102 -16.69 -14.76 11.21
N ALA A 103 -15.50 -14.58 11.80
CA ALA A 103 -14.31 -14.15 11.06
C ALA A 103 -13.91 -15.18 9.98
N ASN A 104 -13.90 -16.47 10.32
CA ASN A 104 -13.59 -17.55 9.38
C ASN A 104 -14.59 -17.61 8.21
N TYR A 105 -15.87 -17.34 8.47
CA TYR A 105 -16.88 -17.22 7.42
C TYR A 105 -16.57 -16.04 6.49
N LEU A 106 -16.30 -14.86 7.04
CA LEU A 106 -16.01 -13.65 6.27
C LEU A 106 -14.71 -13.73 5.47
N GLN A 107 -13.72 -14.47 5.94
CA GLN A 107 -12.50 -14.73 5.18
C GLN A 107 -12.80 -15.45 3.85
N ARG A 108 -13.86 -16.28 3.81
CA ARG A 108 -14.29 -17.00 2.61
C ARG A 108 -15.31 -16.22 1.78
N ALA A 109 -16.24 -15.54 2.45
CA ALA A 109 -17.37 -14.86 1.82
C ALA A 109 -17.07 -13.40 1.39
N GLY A 110 -16.02 -12.78 1.95
CA GLY A 110 -15.69 -11.38 1.75
C GLY A 110 -16.37 -10.44 2.77
N LEU A 111 -16.04 -9.15 2.68
CA LEU A 111 -16.41 -8.14 3.70
C LEU A 111 -17.71 -7.37 3.43
N GLU A 112 -18.45 -7.69 2.37
CA GLU A 112 -19.63 -6.91 1.97
C GLU A 112 -20.71 -6.91 3.06
N SER A 113 -20.96 -8.04 3.71
CA SER A 113 -21.92 -8.12 4.82
C SER A 113 -21.52 -7.23 6.01
N LEU A 114 -20.23 -6.99 6.22
CA LEU A 114 -19.74 -6.09 7.26
C LEU A 114 -19.93 -4.63 6.87
N LYS A 115 -19.67 -4.29 5.60
CA LYS A 115 -19.85 -2.92 5.08
C LYS A 115 -21.29 -2.45 5.19
N LEU A 116 -22.26 -3.34 5.00
CA LEU A 116 -23.69 -3.02 5.15
C LEU A 116 -24.08 -2.65 6.59
N ARG A 117 -23.28 -3.03 7.59
CA ARG A 117 -23.49 -2.70 9.01
C ARG A 117 -22.75 -1.44 9.45
N LEU A 118 -21.89 -0.89 8.59
CA LEU A 118 -21.17 0.34 8.90
C LEU A 118 -22.04 1.55 8.59
N PRO A 119 -22.00 2.59 9.43
CA PRO A 119 -22.66 3.85 9.09
C PRO A 119 -22.02 4.48 7.85
N GLN A 120 -22.87 5.09 7.02
CA GLN A 120 -22.56 5.48 5.64
C GLN A 120 -21.35 6.42 5.50
N PHE A 121 -21.08 7.26 6.50
CA PHE A 121 -19.94 8.18 6.49
C PHE A 121 -18.56 7.47 6.50
N ILE A 122 -18.45 6.28 7.08
CA ILE A 122 -17.18 5.53 7.09
C ILE A 122 -16.84 5.01 5.68
N LEU A 123 -17.87 4.64 4.93
CA LEU A 123 -17.71 4.12 3.56
C LEU A 123 -17.18 5.22 2.64
N LEU A 124 -17.61 6.47 2.85
CA LEU A 124 -17.19 7.64 2.07
C LEU A 124 -15.75 8.08 2.37
N ASP A 125 -15.26 7.93 3.61
CA ASP A 125 -13.87 8.25 3.99
C ASP A 125 -12.80 7.43 3.21
N ASN A 126 -13.16 6.24 2.74
CA ASN A 126 -12.26 5.41 1.94
C ASN A 126 -12.12 5.91 0.50
N VAL A 127 -13.15 6.58 -0.03
CA VAL A 127 -13.15 7.14 -1.38
C VAL A 127 -12.25 8.37 -1.44
N GLY A 128 -12.23 9.19 -0.38
CA GLY A 128 -11.32 10.34 -0.26
C GLY A 128 -9.85 9.93 -0.30
N ARG A 129 -9.42 9.04 0.62
CA ARG A 129 -8.01 8.61 0.69
C ARG A 129 -7.51 7.84 -0.54
N ALA A 130 -8.39 7.12 -1.23
CA ALA A 130 -8.01 6.43 -2.47
C ALA A 130 -7.73 7.41 -3.61
N LYS A 131 -8.46 8.53 -3.68
CA LYS A 131 -8.16 9.63 -4.62
C LYS A 131 -6.84 10.31 -4.29
N ASP A 132 -6.59 10.56 -3.01
CA ASP A 132 -5.35 11.22 -2.55
C ASP A 132 -4.11 10.35 -2.85
N GLN A 133 -4.19 9.04 -2.55
CA GLN A 133 -3.10 8.10 -2.86
C GLN A 133 -2.87 7.90 -4.36
N GLY A 134 -3.90 8.03 -5.18
CA GLY A 134 -3.77 8.01 -6.64
C GLY A 134 -3.05 9.26 -7.17
N ALA A 135 -3.33 10.43 -6.58
CA ALA A 135 -2.65 11.68 -6.92
C ALA A 135 -1.16 11.66 -6.57
N ASP A 136 -0.81 11.12 -5.39
CA ASP A 136 0.59 10.98 -4.96
C ASP A 136 1.36 9.99 -5.84
N GLN A 137 0.74 8.87 -6.21
CA GLN A 137 1.37 7.88 -7.11
C GLN A 137 1.56 8.42 -8.53
N ALA A 138 0.63 9.24 -9.03
CA ALA A 138 0.77 9.89 -10.33
C ALA A 138 1.92 10.91 -10.32
N ALA A 139 2.05 11.71 -9.26
CA ALA A 139 3.14 12.68 -9.09
C ALA A 139 4.52 12.00 -9.00
N ASP A 140 4.61 10.86 -8.32
CA ASP A 140 5.85 10.07 -8.25
C ASP A 140 6.22 9.42 -9.59
N GLN A 141 5.24 8.91 -10.34
CA GLN A 141 5.48 8.38 -11.68
C GLN A 141 5.98 9.46 -12.65
N GLU A 142 5.41 10.67 -12.56
CA GLU A 142 5.85 11.81 -13.36
C GLU A 142 7.27 12.27 -12.99
N ARG A 143 7.64 12.27 -11.70
CA ARG A 143 9.02 12.55 -11.25
C ARG A 143 10.02 11.51 -11.74
N VAL A 144 9.64 10.23 -11.74
CA VAL A 144 10.49 9.13 -12.25
C VAL A 144 10.67 9.27 -13.77
N GLN A 145 9.61 9.55 -14.53
CA GLN A 145 9.70 9.79 -15.98
C GLN A 145 10.58 11.00 -16.32
N LYS A 146 10.42 12.13 -15.61
CA LYS A 146 11.25 13.33 -15.79
C LYS A 146 12.73 13.09 -15.48
N ARG A 147 13.05 12.25 -14.47
CA ARG A 147 14.45 11.85 -14.20
C ARG A 147 15.02 10.93 -15.28
N SER A 148 14.22 10.02 -15.81
CA SER A 148 14.61 9.12 -16.89
C SER A 148 14.90 9.88 -18.19
N THR A 149 14.04 10.82 -18.58
CA THR A 149 14.25 11.66 -19.76
C THR A 149 15.45 12.61 -19.59
N SER A 150 15.65 13.18 -18.39
CA SER A 150 16.83 13.99 -18.10
C SER A 150 18.14 13.20 -18.16
N ARG A 151 18.17 11.94 -17.70
CA ARG A 151 19.36 11.07 -17.83
C ARG A 151 19.65 10.67 -19.27
N VAL A 152 18.62 10.40 -20.07
CA VAL A 152 18.77 10.11 -21.50
C VAL A 152 19.32 11.34 -22.24
N ASN A 153 18.82 12.54 -21.96
CA ASN A 153 19.35 13.78 -22.56
C ASN A 153 20.79 14.08 -22.13
N GLN A 154 21.18 13.74 -20.91
CA GLN A 154 22.56 13.88 -20.44
C GLN A 154 23.52 12.86 -21.09
N ALA A 155 23.04 11.64 -21.37
CA ALA A 155 23.81 10.62 -22.09
C ALA A 155 23.94 10.94 -23.59
N VAL A 156 22.96 11.61 -24.20
CA VAL A 156 23.01 12.03 -25.62
C VAL A 156 23.75 13.36 -25.80
N GLY A 157 23.69 14.28 -24.84
CA GLY A 157 24.40 15.56 -24.87
C GLY A 157 25.89 15.50 -24.53
N GLY A 158 26.37 14.40 -23.94
CA GLY A 158 27.79 14.22 -23.58
C GLY A 158 28.74 13.87 -24.74
N ALA A 159 28.22 13.70 -25.96
CA ALA A 159 29.02 13.28 -27.13
C ALA A 159 29.38 14.41 -28.10
N VAL A 160 29.04 15.68 -27.83
CA VAL A 160 29.33 16.81 -28.75
C VAL A 160 29.99 17.98 -28.01
N SER A 161 31.20 17.78 -27.52
CA SER A 161 32.11 18.90 -27.20
C SER A 161 33.53 18.39 -26.94
N SER A 162 34.21 17.92 -27.99
CA SER A 162 35.67 17.85 -28.03
C SER A 162 36.14 18.01 -29.48
N GLY A 163 35.83 19.17 -30.06
CA GLY A 163 36.38 19.65 -31.32
C GLY A 163 37.17 20.92 -31.03
N GLY A 164 38.51 20.83 -31.11
CA GLY A 164 39.43 21.91 -30.82
C GLY A 164 39.12 23.18 -31.61
N GLY A 165 38.80 24.25 -30.90
CA GLY A 165 38.73 25.60 -31.45
C GLY A 165 40.11 26.24 -31.42
N MET A 166 40.82 26.12 -32.54
CA MET A 166 42.06 26.82 -32.86
C MET A 166 41.93 28.32 -32.56
N ASP A 167 42.92 28.86 -31.87
CA ASP A 167 43.03 30.26 -31.47
C ASP A 167 43.03 31.18 -32.70
N ARG A 168 42.16 32.21 -32.71
CA ARG A 168 42.00 33.15 -33.84
C ARG A 168 43.10 34.21 -33.90
N ARG A 169 44.18 34.07 -33.14
CA ARG A 169 45.30 35.03 -33.10
C ARG A 169 46.46 34.69 -34.04
N ASP A 170 46.46 33.51 -34.69
CA ASP A 170 47.62 33.05 -35.48
C ASP A 170 47.44 33.03 -37.01
N VAL A 171 46.38 33.61 -37.58
CA VAL A 171 46.07 33.46 -39.03
C VAL A 171 46.17 34.75 -39.86
N VAL A 172 46.46 35.93 -39.29
CA VAL A 172 46.50 37.17 -40.10
C VAL A 172 47.65 38.10 -39.69
N MET A 173 48.92 37.75 -39.97
CA MET A 173 50.03 38.72 -39.99
C MET A 173 51.20 38.37 -40.93
N ALA A 174 50.97 37.59 -41.99
CA ALA A 174 52.04 37.31 -42.95
C ALA A 174 51.52 37.16 -44.38
N ARG A 175 50.98 38.24 -44.97
CA ARG A 175 51.05 38.51 -46.43
C ARG A 175 50.42 39.85 -46.78
N HIS A 176 51.21 40.67 -47.47
CA HIS A 176 50.87 41.88 -48.22
C HIS A 176 50.54 43.17 -47.45
N GLY A 177 51.55 44.04 -47.38
CA GLY A 177 51.44 45.46 -47.07
C GLY A 177 52.64 46.24 -47.63
N LEU A 178 52.98 45.99 -48.90
CA LEU A 178 53.84 46.86 -49.71
C LEU A 178 52.93 47.89 -50.41
N LEU A 179 53.41 49.14 -50.50
CA LEU A 179 52.83 50.33 -51.17
C LEU A 179 51.84 51.11 -50.26
N ASN A 180 51.90 52.45 -50.04
CA ASN A 180 52.54 53.54 -50.77
C ASN A 180 52.50 54.88 -49.95
N ARG A 181 53.55 55.71 -50.09
CA ARG A 181 53.64 57.20 -50.07
C ARG A 181 52.95 58.08 -49.00
N GLY A 182 53.76 58.95 -48.38
CA GLY A 182 53.71 60.39 -48.67
C GLY A 182 53.52 61.36 -47.49
N ALA A 183 54.62 61.98 -47.04
CA ALA A 183 54.82 63.42 -46.83
C ALA A 183 56.18 63.65 -46.17
#